data_AF-A0A850IXC8-F1
#
_entry.id   AF-A0A850IXC8-F1
#
_cell.length_a   1.000
_cell.length_b   1.000
_cell.length_c   1.000
_cell.angle_alpha   90.00
_cell.angle_beta   90.00
_cell.angle_gamma   90.00
#
_symmetry.space_group_name_H-M   'P 1'
#
loop_
_entity.id
_entity.type
_entity.pdbx_description
1 polymer ?
#
loop_
_entity_poly.entity_id
_entity_poly.type
_entity_poly.pdbx_seq_one_letter_code
_entity_poly.pdbx_strand_id
1 'polypeptide(L)'
;MSSPAASDPYPPLGEHDLIHLGGEMAVVVPVEEFQNLRRAAMHARFLRAKAAGETERMTVEEFIERTGLPEHIKQELREIPETRG
;
A
#
# COMPACT_ATOMS: atom_id res chain seq x y z
N MET A 1 -18.37 28.68 -12.57
CA MET A 1 -17.03 28.12 -12.81
C MET A 1 -17.01 26.74 -12.19
N SER A 2 -17.12 25.68 -12.99
CA SER A 2 -17.15 24.30 -12.50
C SER A 2 -15.71 23.79 -12.44
N SER A 3 -15.23 23.43 -11.24
CA SER A 3 -13.94 22.78 -11.06
C SER A 3 -13.90 21.43 -11.77
N PRO A 4 -12.80 21.06 -12.45
CA PRO A 4 -12.65 19.73 -13.02
C PRO A 4 -12.58 18.72 -11.89
N ALA A 5 -13.46 17.71 -11.94
CA ALA A 5 -13.40 16.57 -11.04
C ALA A 5 -12.01 15.95 -11.16
N ALA A 6 -11.26 15.96 -10.06
CA ALA A 6 -10.03 15.19 -9.96
C ALA A 6 -10.38 13.74 -10.33
N SER A 7 -9.78 13.25 -11.40
CA SER A 7 -9.86 11.85 -11.78
C SER A 7 -9.21 11.04 -10.66
N ASP A 8 -10.04 10.51 -9.77
CA ASP A 8 -9.63 9.66 -8.66
C ASP A 8 -8.87 8.45 -9.26
N PRO A 9 -7.60 8.21 -8.89
CA PRO A 9 -6.79 7.16 -9.51
C PRO A 9 -7.22 5.73 -9.12
N TYR A 10 -8.32 5.61 -8.39
CA TYR A 10 -8.85 4.35 -7.91
C TYR A 10 -10.21 4.10 -8.58
N PRO A 11 -10.42 2.88 -9.12
CA PRO A 11 -11.71 2.55 -9.70
C PRO A 11 -12.80 2.75 -8.63
N PRO A 12 -13.97 3.31 -9.00
CA PRO A 12 -15.10 3.31 -8.10
C PRO A 12 -15.36 1.87 -7.67
N LEU A 13 -15.69 1.66 -6.39
CA LEU A 13 -16.19 0.36 -5.95
C LEU A 13 -17.33 0.00 -6.89
N GLY A 14 -17.12 -1.03 -7.71
CA GLY A 14 -18.19 -1.55 -8.56
C GLY A 14 -19.34 -2.00 -7.67
N GLU A 15 -20.50 -2.26 -8.28
CA GLU A 15 -21.59 -2.95 -7.61
C GLU A 15 -21.12 -4.37 -7.25
N HIS A 16 -20.41 -4.50 -6.15
CA HIS A 16 -19.90 -5.77 -5.67
C HIS A 16 -20.94 -6.44 -4.78
N ASP A 17 -21.07 -7.75 -4.92
CA ASP A 17 -21.97 -8.52 -4.08
C ASP A 17 -21.51 -8.50 -2.61
N LEU A 18 -22.43 -8.09 -1.74
CA LEU A 18 -22.24 -8.07 -0.31
C LEU A 18 -22.69 -9.39 0.31
N ILE A 19 -21.79 -10.01 1.08
CA ILE A 19 -22.08 -11.22 1.85
C ILE A 19 -22.03 -10.93 3.35
N HIS A 20 -22.85 -11.63 4.11
CA HIS A 20 -22.87 -11.53 5.57
C HIS A 20 -22.15 -12.74 6.17
N LEU A 21 -21.14 -12.49 7.00
CA LEU A 21 -20.34 -13.49 7.68
C LEU A 21 -20.45 -13.28 9.20
N GLY A 22 -21.34 -14.03 9.86
CA GLY A 22 -21.40 -14.05 11.33
C GLY A 22 -21.59 -12.69 12.01
N GLY A 23 -22.28 -11.74 11.36
CA GLY A 23 -22.48 -10.38 11.87
C GLY A 23 -21.57 -9.32 11.22
N GLU A 24 -20.60 -9.74 10.41
CA GLU A 24 -19.76 -8.85 9.60
C GLU A 24 -20.28 -8.78 8.16
N MET A 25 -20.17 -7.60 7.53
CA MET A 25 -20.39 -7.45 6.09
C MET A 25 -19.05 -7.60 5.37
N ALA A 26 -19.01 -8.46 4.35
CA ALA A 26 -17.87 -8.64 3.47
C ALA A 26 -18.29 -8.49 2.00
N VAL A 27 -17.31 -8.24 1.14
CA VAL A 27 -17.51 -8.04 -0.29
C VAL A 27 -16.78 -9.15 -1.03
N VAL A 28 -17.42 -9.76 -2.03
CA VAL A 28 -16.76 -10.73 -2.91
C VAL A 28 -16.27 -10.03 -4.16
N VAL A 29 -14.96 -10.11 -4.42
CA VAL A 29 -14.31 -9.56 -5.62
C VAL A 29 -13.40 -10.62 -6.26
N PRO A 30 -13.15 -10.55 -7.57
CA PRO A 30 -12.12 -11.36 -8.22
C PRO A 30 -10.74 -11.19 -7.56
N VAL A 31 -9.91 -12.23 -7.59
CA VAL A 31 -8.59 -12.24 -6.94
C VAL A 31 -7.69 -11.10 -7.44
N GLU A 32 -7.70 -10.83 -8.73
CA GLU A 32 -6.93 -9.73 -9.33
C GLU A 32 -7.37 -8.37 -8.81
N GLU A 33 -8.68 -8.16 -8.67
CA GLU A 33 -9.24 -6.94 -8.10
C GLU A 33 -8.87 -6.80 -6.61
N PHE A 34 -8.96 -7.88 -5.83
CA PHE A 34 -8.49 -7.87 -4.44
C PHE A 34 -7.02 -7.45 -4.34
N GLN A 35 -6.15 -7.96 -5.22
CA GLN A 35 -4.74 -7.57 -5.24
C GLN A 35 -4.56 -6.09 -5.56
N ASN A 36 -5.35 -5.54 -6.49
CA ASN A 36 -5.35 -4.12 -6.82
C ASN A 36 -5.80 -3.26 -5.64
N LEU A 37 -6.93 -3.60 -5.01
CA LEU A 37 -7.47 -2.91 -3.84
C LEU A 37 -6.49 -2.97 -2.65
N ARG A 38 -5.86 -4.12 -2.42
CA ARG A 38 -4.84 -4.28 -1.37
C ARG A 38 -3.62 -3.39 -1.63
N ARG A 39 -3.11 -3.35 -2.87
CA ARG A 39 -2.01 -2.45 -3.25
C ARG A 39 -2.39 -0.98 -3.04
N ALA A 40 -3.59 -0.59 -3.47
CA ALA A 40 -4.13 0.75 -3.29
C ALA A 40 -4.22 1.15 -1.81
N ALA A 41 -4.79 0.29 -0.97
CA ALA A 41 -4.93 0.54 0.46
C ALA A 41 -3.57 0.68 1.17
N MET A 42 -2.61 -0.17 0.82
CA MET A 42 -1.24 -0.09 1.34
C MET A 42 -0.56 1.22 0.92
N HIS A 43 -0.70 1.62 -0.35
CA HIS A 43 -0.14 2.87 -0.85
C HIS A 43 -0.80 4.09 -0.18
N ALA A 44 -2.12 4.09 -0.02
CA ALA A 44 -2.83 5.17 0.67
C ALA A 44 -2.41 5.28 2.14
N ARG A 45 -2.20 4.16 2.84
CA ARG A 45 -1.68 4.15 4.21
C ARG A 45 -0.26 4.73 4.27
N PHE A 46 0.61 4.33 3.35
CA PHE A 46 1.96 4.87 3.23
C PHE A 46 1.94 6.39 2.98
N LEU A 47 1.11 6.86 2.04
CA LEU A 47 0.98 8.30 1.76
C LEU A 47 0.44 9.08 2.97
N ARG A 48 -0.50 8.53 3.72
CA ARG A 48 -1.02 9.14 4.96
C ARG A 48 0.06 9.21 6.04
N ALA A 49 0.81 8.12 6.26
CA ALA A 49 1.92 8.11 7.21
C ALA A 49 3.00 9.14 6.82
N LYS A 50 3.36 9.18 5.53
CA LYS A 50 4.29 10.17 4.97
C LYS A 50 3.78 11.61 5.17
N ALA A 51 2.49 11.87 4.92
CA ALA A 51 1.88 13.18 5.10
C ALA A 51 1.79 13.59 6.58
N ALA A 52 1.61 12.63 7.49
CA ALA A 52 1.64 12.84 8.93
C ALA A 52 3.07 13.03 9.49
N GLY A 53 4.10 12.89 8.65
CA GLY A 53 5.50 12.92 9.09
C GLY A 53 5.88 11.70 9.93
N GLU A 54 5.06 10.64 9.91
CA GLU A 54 5.37 9.39 10.57
C GLU A 54 6.49 8.68 9.81
N THR A 55 7.66 8.58 10.42
CA THR A 55 8.74 7.71 9.95
C THR A 55 8.34 6.26 10.18
N GLU A 56 7.96 5.56 9.11
CA GLU A 56 7.75 4.10 9.13
C GLU A 56 9.11 3.44 9.38
N ARG A 57 9.31 2.91 10.59
CA ARG A 57 10.45 2.01 10.88
C ARG A 57 10.15 0.68 10.19
N MET A 58 10.95 0.35 9.19
CA MET A 58 10.92 -0.95 8.52
C MET A 58 12.34 -1.52 8.51
N THR A 59 12.45 -2.84 8.41
CA THR A 59 13.77 -3.47 8.28
C THR A 59 14.38 -3.17 6.91
N VAL A 60 15.70 -3.31 6.81
CA VAL A 60 16.41 -3.15 5.54
C VAL A 60 15.87 -4.14 4.49
N GLU A 61 15.55 -5.36 4.89
CA GLU A 61 14.95 -6.39 4.05
C GLU A 61 13.58 -5.96 3.51
N GLU A 62 12.70 -5.46 4.38
CA GLU A 62 11.36 -4.98 3.98
C GLU A 62 11.45 -3.81 2.99
N PHE A 63 12.44 -2.93 3.17
CA PHE A 63 12.69 -1.82 2.25
C PHE A 63 13.18 -2.31 0.89
N ILE A 64 14.12 -3.26 0.86
CA ILE A 64 14.67 -3.84 -0.38
C ILE A 64 13.59 -4.55 -1.20
N GLU A 65 12.70 -5.31 -0.54
CA GLU A 65 11.61 -6.01 -1.21
C GLU A 65 10.59 -5.06 -1.83
N ARG A 66 10.38 -3.88 -1.23
CA ARG A 66 9.38 -2.90 -1.69
C ARG A 66 9.85 -1.95 -2.78
N THR A 67 11.15 -1.71 -2.91
CA THR A 67 11.67 -0.54 -3.66
C THR A 67 12.24 -0.86 -5.03
N GLY A 68 12.40 -2.15 -5.39
CA GLY A 68 12.92 -2.55 -6.70
C GLY A 68 14.31 -1.99 -7.01
N LEU A 69 15.12 -1.74 -5.98
CA LEU A 69 16.42 -1.08 -6.12
C LEU A 69 17.40 -1.90 -6.98
N PRO A 70 18.38 -1.23 -7.62
CA PRO A 70 19.51 -1.90 -8.26
C PRO A 70 20.29 -2.77 -7.27
N GLU A 71 20.86 -3.88 -7.76
CA GLU A 71 21.49 -4.89 -6.89
C GLU A 71 22.68 -4.34 -6.08
N HIS A 72 23.46 -3.41 -6.64
CA HIS A 72 24.56 -2.75 -5.92
C HIS A 72 24.07 -1.96 -4.71
N ILE A 73 22.93 -1.28 -4.81
CA ILE A 73 22.34 -0.53 -3.70
C ILE A 73 21.78 -1.48 -2.62
N LYS A 74 21.21 -2.62 -3.02
CA LYS A 74 20.75 -3.64 -2.06
C LYS A 74 21.90 -4.20 -1.23
N GLN A 75 23.06 -4.44 -1.87
CA GLN A 75 24.26 -4.92 -1.18
C GLN A 75 24.76 -3.90 -0.17
N GLU A 76 24.91 -2.64 -0.58
CA GLU A 76 25.30 -1.56 0.33
C GLU A 76 24.35 -1.42 1.52
N LEU A 77 23.03 -1.50 1.30
CA LEU A 77 22.04 -1.39 2.37
C LEU A 77 22.13 -2.53 3.39
N ARG A 78 22.42 -3.76 2.94
CA ARG A 78 22.60 -4.93 3.83
C ARG A 78 23.88 -4.88 4.65
N GLU A 79 24.88 -4.12 4.21
CA GLU A 79 26.15 -3.94 4.93
C GLU A 79 26.04 -2.88 6.04
N ILE A 80 24.95 -2.10 6.08
CA ILE A 80 24.72 -1.14 7.15
C ILE A 80 24.36 -1.91 8.43
N PRO A 81 25.18 -1.85 9.49
CA PRO A 81 24.85 -2.48 10.75
C PRO A 81 23.59 -1.82 11.32
N GLU A 82 22.60 -2.65 11.72
CA GLU A 82 21.40 -2.15 12.40
C GLU A 82 21.83 -1.29 13.59
N THR A 83 21.47 -0.01 13.56
CA THR A 83 21.66 0.87 14.71
C THR A 83 20.66 0.41 15.77
N ARG A 84 21.11 -0.48 16.67
CA ARG A 84 20.39 -0.81 17.91
C ARG A 84 20.19 0.48 18.70
N GLY A 85 18.95 0.96 18.74
CA GLY A 85 18.49 2.06 19.59
C GLY A 85 17.20 1.67 20.26
#